data_AF-A0A814ZUT0-F1
#
_entry.id   AF-A0A814ZUT0-F1
#
_cell.length_a   1.000
_cell.length_b   1.000
_cell.length_c   1.000
_cell.angle_alpha   90.00
_cell.angle_beta   90.00
_cell.angle_gamma   90.00
#
_symmetry.space_group_name_H-M   'P 1'
#
loop_
_entity.id
_entity.type
_entity.pdbx_description
1 polymer ?
#
loop_
_entity_poly.entity_id
_entity_poly.type
_entity_poly.pdbx_seq_one_letter_code
_entity_poly.pdbx_strand_id
1 'polypeptide(L)'
;MDSSIIILLIFYVYWCFVSVTFANPEAKRLYEELIKVRAYNKLIRPVKNNSEKLTVYLGLRLTQLLDVDEKNQIMTSNVWLKQ
;
A
#
# COMPACT_ATOMS: atom_id res chain seq x y z
N MET A 1 22.86 -1.20 -46.41
CA MET A 1 21.91 -0.23 -45.83
C MET A 1 21.50 -0.68 -44.41
N ASP A 2 22.41 -1.29 -43.64
CA ASP A 2 22.00 -2.34 -42.68
C ASP A 2 22.50 -2.18 -41.23
N SER A 3 23.50 -1.34 -40.93
CA SER A 3 24.04 -1.24 -39.54
C SER A 3 23.72 0.09 -38.85
N SER A 4 23.72 1.19 -39.61
CA SER A 4 23.41 2.53 -39.10
C SER A 4 21.93 2.68 -38.70
N ILE A 5 21.02 2.03 -39.41
CA ILE A 5 19.58 2.02 -39.09
C ILE A 5 19.33 1.22 -37.80
N ILE A 6 19.98 0.07 -37.64
CA ILE A 6 19.84 -0.77 -36.44
C ILE A 6 20.32 -0.02 -35.19
N ILE A 7 21.44 0.69 -35.28
CA ILE A 7 21.98 1.49 -34.17
C ILE A 7 20.99 2.60 -33.76
N LEU A 8 20.41 3.30 -34.72
CA LEU A 8 19.39 4.33 -34.45
C LEU A 8 18.13 3.75 -33.81
N LEU A 9 17.71 2.56 -34.24
CA LEU A 9 16.55 1.86 -33.68
C LEU A 9 16.81 1.43 -32.22
N ILE A 10 18.03 0.97 -31.92
CA ILE A 10 18.45 0.65 -30.55
C ILE A 10 18.46 1.90 -29.67
N PHE A 11 18.99 3.03 -30.15
CA PHE A 11 18.95 4.30 -29.41
C PHE A 11 17.51 4.79 -29.18
N TYR A 12 16.65 4.66 -30.18
CA TYR A 12 15.24 5.02 -30.07
C TYR A 12 14.49 4.15 -29.06
N VAL A 13 14.73 2.83 -29.08
CA VAL A 13 14.17 1.88 -28.12
C VAL A 13 14.69 2.19 -26.71
N TYR A 14 15.98 2.44 -26.56
CA TYR A 14 16.58 2.83 -25.27
C TYR A 14 15.95 4.13 -24.73
N TRP A 15 15.77 5.14 -25.57
CA TRP A 15 15.11 6.38 -25.20
C TRP A 15 13.64 6.19 -24.80
N CYS A 16 12.93 5.29 -25.50
CA CYS A 16 11.57 4.91 -25.16
C CYS A 16 11.51 4.23 -23.78
N PHE A 17 12.41 3.28 -23.50
CA PHE A 17 12.51 2.62 -22.20
C PHE A 17 12.78 3.60 -21.06
N VAL A 18 13.68 4.57 -21.26
CA VAL A 18 13.96 5.61 -20.25
C VAL A 18 12.74 6.47 -19.98
N SER A 19 12.00 6.87 -21.02
CA SER A 19 10.80 7.70 -20.91
C SER A 19 9.67 7.02 -20.11
N VAL A 20 9.57 5.69 -20.19
CA VAL A 20 8.57 4.89 -19.46
C VAL A 20 8.85 4.81 -17.96
N THR A 21 10.09 5.08 -17.53
CA THR A 21 10.49 4.98 -16.10
C THR A 21 10.30 6.25 -15.28
N PHE A 22 9.62 7.27 -15.83
CA PHE A 22 9.20 8.45 -15.06
C PHE A 22 8.09 8.07 -14.06
N ALA A 23 8.48 7.41 -12.97
CA ALA A 23 7.66 7.20 -11.81
C ALA A 23 7.42 8.55 -11.11
N ASN A 24 6.27 8.72 -10.46
CA ASN A 24 5.91 9.95 -9.76
C ASN A 24 6.96 10.31 -8.69
N PRO A 25 7.83 11.31 -8.93
CA PRO A 25 8.95 11.62 -8.04
C PRO A 25 8.47 12.23 -6.71
N GLU A 26 7.31 12.88 -6.73
CA GLU A 26 6.71 13.51 -5.56
C GLU A 26 6.21 12.48 -4.55
N ALA A 27 5.63 11.37 -5.02
CA ALA A 27 5.21 10.26 -4.17
C ALA A 27 6.40 9.59 -3.47
N LYS A 28 7.52 9.43 -4.19
CA LYS A 28 8.76 8.91 -3.62
C LYS A 28 9.32 9.86 -2.54
N ARG A 29 9.35 11.17 -2.81
CA ARG A 29 9.81 12.17 -1.84
C ARG A 29 8.97 12.13 -0.56
N LEU A 30 7.65 12.11 -0.69
CA LEU A 30 6.74 12.07 0.46
C LEU A 30 6.95 10.80 1.30
N TYR A 31 7.11 9.65 0.66
CA TYR A 31 7.36 8.39 1.36
C TYR A 31 8.66 8.44 2.16
N GLU A 32 9.75 8.92 1.55
CA GLU A 32 11.05 9.01 2.22
C GLU A 32 11.04 10.00 3.38
N GLU A 33 10.34 11.13 3.24
CA GLU A 33 10.19 12.08 4.34
C GLU A 33 9.38 11.51 5.52
N LEU A 34 8.22 10.91 5.26
CA LEU A 34 7.33 10.41 6.31
C LEU A 34 7.91 9.21 7.05
N ILE A 35 8.55 8.28 6.33
CA ILE A 35 9.02 7.01 6.89
C ILE A 35 10.48 7.10 7.35
N LYS A 36 11.37 7.69 6.54
CA LYS A 36 12.83 7.68 6.81
C LYS A 36 13.28 8.90 7.62
N VAL A 37 12.91 10.11 7.19
CA VAL A 37 13.42 11.36 7.81
C VAL A 37 12.77 11.66 9.15
N ARG A 38 11.46 11.41 9.29
CA ARG A 38 10.73 11.60 10.55
C ARG A 38 10.83 10.44 11.54
N ALA A 39 11.66 9.43 11.27
CA ALA A 39 11.89 8.27 12.12
C ALA A 39 10.60 7.63 12.65
N TYR A 40 9.64 7.35 11.74
CA TYR A 40 8.37 6.77 12.12
C TYR A 40 8.57 5.35 12.67
N ASN A 41 8.43 5.20 13.98
CA ASN A 41 8.56 3.90 14.64
C ASN A 41 7.19 3.22 14.73
N LYS A 42 7.01 2.12 14.00
CA LYS A 42 5.75 1.34 13.98
C LYS A 42 5.44 0.65 15.31
N LEU A 43 6.43 0.51 16.20
CA LEU A 43 6.26 -0.14 17.51
C LEU A 43 5.66 0.80 18.56
N ILE A 44 5.67 2.11 18.31
CA ILE A 44 5.09 3.10 19.23
C ILE A 44 3.74 3.59 18.71
N ARG A 45 2.80 3.81 19.62
CA ARG A 45 1.51 4.41 19.28
C ARG A 45 1.72 5.87 18.81
N PRO A 46 1.09 6.32 17.71
CA PRO A 46 1.28 7.67 17.18
C PRO A 46 0.43 8.66 17.98
N VAL A 47 0.95 9.14 19.12
CA VAL A 47 0.33 10.20 19.92
C VAL A 47 1.28 11.39 20.07
N LYS A 48 0.75 12.62 20.01
CA LYS A 48 1.54 13.83 20.27
C LYS A 48 1.90 13.95 21.75
N ASN A 49 0.98 13.53 22.62
CA ASN A 49 1.15 13.52 24.06
C ASN A 49 0.76 12.14 24.60
N ASN A 50 1.56 11.62 25.53
CA ASN A 50 1.36 10.29 26.11
C ASN A 50 0.10 10.19 27.00
N SER A 51 -0.44 11.32 27.46
CA SER A 51 -1.67 11.36 28.25
C SER A 51 -2.95 11.31 27.40
N GLU A 52 -2.86 11.47 26.08
CA GLU A 52 -4.02 11.48 25.19
C GLU A 52 -4.40 10.06 24.73
N LYS A 53 -5.71 9.80 24.67
CA LYS A 53 -6.27 8.54 24.17
C LYS A 53 -6.41 8.57 22.65
N LEU A 54 -6.15 7.43 22.00
CA LEU A 54 -6.38 7.24 20.58
C LEU A 54 -7.74 6.57 20.37
N THR A 55 -8.66 7.25 19.67
CA THR A 55 -9.97 6.69 19.32
C THR A 55 -9.85 5.90 18.02
N VAL A 56 -10.13 4.60 18.07
CA VAL A 56 -10.20 3.72 16.88
C VAL A 56 -11.66 3.50 16.53
N TYR A 57 -12.02 3.74 15.26
CA TYR A 57 -13.36 3.46 14.75
C TYR A 57 -13.35 2.09 14.09
N LEU A 58 -14.16 1.16 14.60
CA LEU A 58 -14.29 -0.17 14.03
C LEU A 58 -15.59 -0.26 13.25
N GLY A 59 -15.48 -0.56 11.95
CA GLY A 59 -16.61 -0.87 11.08
C GLY A 59 -16.57 -2.33 10.70
N LEU A 60 -17.68 -3.04 10.92
CA LEU A 60 -17.83 -4.42 10.47
C LEU A 60 -18.81 -4.46 9.31
N ARG A 61 -18.42 -5.13 8.23
CA ARG A 61 -19.31 -5.46 7.12
C ARG A 61 -19.39 -6.96 6.97
N LEU A 62 -20.56 -7.53 7.22
CA LEU A 62 -20.82 -8.94 6.98
C LEU A 62 -20.89 -9.19 5.47
N THR A 63 -20.14 -10.20 5.01
CA THR A 63 -20.23 -10.69 3.63
C THR A 63 -21.31 -11.76 3.55
N GLN A 64 -21.12 -12.88 4.25
CA GLN A 64 -21.97 -14.07 4.17
C GLN A 64 -21.87 -14.90 5.47
N LEU A 65 -22.94 -15.59 5.83
CA LEU A 65 -22.98 -16.61 6.88
C LEU A 65 -22.53 -17.96 6.28
N LEU A 66 -21.53 -18.61 6.88
CA LEU A 66 -20.96 -19.87 6.36
C LEU A 66 -21.62 -21.09 6.99
N ASP A 67 -21.70 -21.13 8.31
CA ASP A 67 -22.28 -22.27 9.05
C ASP A 67 -22.72 -21.87 10.46
N VAL A 68 -23.72 -22.56 11.00
CA VAL A 68 -24.24 -22.37 12.36
C VAL A 68 -24.38 -23.73 13.04
N ASP A 69 -23.56 -23.94 14.07
CA ASP A 69 -23.65 -25.08 14.96
C ASP A 69 -24.46 -24.70 16.21
N GLU A 70 -25.73 -25.09 16.24
CA GLU A 70 -26.64 -24.80 17.36
C GLU A 70 -26.33 -25.62 18.62
N LYS A 71 -25.75 -26.82 18.45
CA LYS A 71 -25.38 -27.70 19.56
C LYS A 71 -24.20 -27.13 20.34
N ASN A 72 -23.22 -26.55 19.63
CA ASN A 72 -22.03 -25.95 20.22
C ASN A 72 -22.09 -24.41 20.30
N GLN A 73 -23.16 -23.78 19.81
CA GLN A 73 -23.34 -22.31 19.74
C GLN A 73 -22.25 -21.57 18.96
N ILE A 74 -21.77 -22.16 17.87
CA ILE A 74 -20.71 -21.59 17.05
C ILE A 74 -21.31 -21.10 15.74
N MET A 75 -21.13 -19.81 15.44
CA MET A 75 -21.49 -19.22 14.15
C MET A 75 -20.22 -18.86 13.38
N THR A 76 -20.06 -19.43 12.19
CA THR A 76 -18.95 -19.12 11.29
C THR A 76 -19.46 -18.20 10.20
N SER A 77 -18.87 -16.99 10.07
CA SER A 77 -19.26 -16.02 9.05
C SER A 77 -18.06 -15.27 8.49
N ASN A 78 -18.16 -14.86 7.22
CA ASN A 78 -17.13 -14.05 6.56
C ASN A 78 -17.46 -12.56 6.77
N VAL A 79 -16.53 -11.83 7.40
CA VAL A 79 -16.67 -10.40 7.69
C VAL A 79 -15.46 -9.63 7.16
N TRP A 80 -15.72 -8.41 6.68
CA TRP A 80 -14.70 -7.40 6.46
C TRP A 80 -14.61 -6.49 7.68
N LEU A 81 -13.41 -6.42 8.26
CA LEU A 81 -13.09 -5.46 9.31
C LEU A 81 -12.47 -4.22 8.67
N LYS A 82 -13.08 -3.06 8.88
CA LYS A 82 -12.51 -1.76 8.57
C LYS A 82 -12.06 -1.11 9.88
N GLN A 83 -10.77 -0.80 9.96
CA GLN A 83 -10.13 -0.13 11.09
C GLN A 83 -9.74 1.30 10.70
#